data_AF-A0A2T7PTZ5-F1
#
_entry.id   AF-A0A2T7PTZ5-F1
#
_cell.length_a   1.000
_cell.length_b   1.000
_cell.length_c   1.000
_cell.angle_alpha   90.00
_cell.angle_beta   90.00
_cell.angle_gamma   90.00
#
_symmetry.space_group_name_H-M   'P 1'
#
loop_
_entity.id
_entity.type
_entity.pdbx_description
1 polymer ?
#
loop_
_entity_poly.entity_id
_entity_poly.type
_entity_poly.pdbx_seq_one_letter_code
_entity_poly.pdbx_strand_id
1 'polypeptide(L)'
;MQRQHETNKGRCGVCGDAYDDVKPLFIPPSGTFATGIVGRCYLAGTRYLSATVQLTSSHLGYFDFRLCVNNDFQKPVTQDCLDKTVLQIEDPDGVRIGTQYNITNFRPITLELQVLLPPGIRCTQCVLQWRYVAGNNWGCEGSGQKKRCGLGLGPQETFVNCADIAILESCTY
;
A
#
# COMPACT_ATOMS: atom_id res chain seq x y z
N MET A 1 -16.21 -3.87 2.74
CA MET A 1 -16.70 -2.47 2.89
C MET A 1 -17.41 -2.14 4.21
N GLN A 2 -18.47 -2.86 4.61
CA GLN A 2 -19.36 -2.46 5.72
C GLN A 2 -18.64 -2.26 7.07
N ARG A 3 -17.83 -3.23 7.50
CA ARG A 3 -17.06 -3.14 8.75
C ARG A 3 -16.10 -1.94 8.77
N GLN A 4 -15.43 -1.64 7.65
CA GLN A 4 -14.50 -0.50 7.56
C GLN A 4 -15.23 0.83 7.81
N HIS A 5 -16.34 1.07 7.13
CA HIS A 5 -16.97 2.41 7.14
C HIS A 5 -18.04 2.57 8.22
N GLU A 6 -18.86 1.55 8.47
CA GLU A 6 -19.95 1.64 9.46
C GLU A 6 -19.43 1.47 10.88
N THR A 7 -18.60 0.44 11.12
CA THR A 7 -18.02 0.15 12.44
C THR A 7 -16.76 0.98 12.69
N ASN A 8 -15.79 0.89 11.79
CA ASN A 8 -14.45 1.47 11.99
C ASN A 8 -14.31 2.92 11.53
N LYS A 9 -15.41 3.53 11.06
CA LYS A 9 -15.46 4.95 10.63
C LYS A 9 -14.43 5.30 9.56
N GLY A 10 -14.24 4.38 8.61
CA GLY A 10 -13.31 4.50 7.48
C GLY A 10 -11.89 4.02 7.78
N ARG A 11 -11.58 3.71 9.05
CA ARG A 11 -10.24 3.26 9.46
C ARG A 11 -9.98 1.82 9.02
N CYS A 12 -8.73 1.56 8.64
CA CYS A 12 -8.21 0.27 8.23
C CYS A 12 -6.90 0.02 9.00
N GLY A 13 -6.56 -1.24 9.27
CA GLY A 13 -5.27 -1.61 9.82
C GLY A 13 -4.14 -1.32 8.83
N VAL A 14 -2.94 -1.03 9.34
CA VAL A 14 -1.79 -0.58 8.54
C VAL A 14 -1.40 -1.59 7.46
N CYS A 15 -1.63 -2.88 7.68
CA CYS A 15 -1.30 -3.95 6.73
C CYS A 15 -2.52 -4.74 6.24
N GLY A 16 -3.72 -4.15 6.33
CA GLY A 16 -4.96 -4.71 5.77
C GLY A 16 -5.86 -5.43 6.78
N ASP A 17 -5.40 -5.63 8.02
CA ASP A 17 -6.26 -6.10 9.11
C ASP A 17 -7.47 -5.17 9.32
N ALA A 18 -8.54 -5.72 9.90
CA ALA A 18 -9.61 -4.87 10.39
C ALA A 18 -9.10 -3.97 11.52
N TYR A 19 -9.44 -2.68 11.49
CA TYR A 19 -8.91 -1.71 12.44
C TYR A 19 -9.24 -2.04 13.91
N ASP A 20 -10.40 -2.66 14.14
CA ASP A 20 -10.89 -3.10 15.44
C ASP A 20 -10.49 -4.55 15.79
N ASP A 21 -9.58 -5.16 15.03
CA ASP A 21 -9.12 -6.51 15.35
C ASP A 21 -8.26 -6.50 16.62
N VAL A 22 -8.62 -7.34 17.57
CA VAL A 22 -7.91 -7.49 18.85
C VAL A 22 -6.63 -8.32 18.69
N LYS A 23 -6.52 -9.08 17.60
CA LYS A 23 -5.35 -9.91 17.27
C LYS A 23 -5.01 -9.76 15.77
N PRO A 24 -4.45 -8.61 15.35
CA PRO A 24 -4.10 -8.38 13.95
C PRO A 24 -3.10 -9.45 13.48
N LEU A 25 -3.33 -9.99 12.29
CA LEU A 25 -2.58 -11.13 11.77
C LEU A 25 -1.29 -10.70 11.05
N PHE A 26 -1.26 -9.48 10.51
CA PHE A 26 -0.16 -8.99 9.67
C PHE A 26 0.74 -7.95 10.37
N ILE A 27 0.57 -7.76 11.69
CA ILE A 27 1.33 -6.77 12.46
C ILE A 27 2.15 -7.47 13.55
N PRO A 28 3.47 -7.23 13.65
CA PRO A 28 4.30 -7.79 14.72
C PRO A 28 3.96 -7.17 16.09
N PRO A 29 4.43 -7.75 17.20
CA PRO A 29 5.17 -9.02 17.29
C PRO A 29 4.24 -10.25 17.31
N SER A 30 2.93 -10.06 17.45
CA SER A 30 1.97 -11.15 17.67
C SER A 30 1.27 -11.65 16.40
N GLY A 31 1.42 -10.97 15.27
CA GLY A 31 0.76 -11.32 14.03
C GLY A 31 1.32 -12.61 13.44
N THR A 32 0.44 -13.59 13.21
CA THR A 32 0.81 -14.91 12.66
C THR A 32 1.58 -14.83 11.34
N PHE A 33 1.32 -13.82 10.51
CA PHE A 33 1.98 -13.62 9.22
C PHE A 33 3.12 -12.59 9.27
N ALA A 34 3.29 -11.88 10.39
CA ALA A 34 4.41 -10.98 10.63
C ALA A 34 5.61 -11.76 11.17
N THR A 35 6.18 -12.65 10.34
CA THR A 35 7.17 -13.66 10.75
C THR A 35 8.60 -13.14 10.83
N GLY A 36 8.85 -11.90 10.40
CA GLY A 36 10.18 -11.32 10.36
C GLY A 36 11.02 -11.75 9.15
N ILE A 37 10.40 -12.35 8.14
CA ILE A 37 11.09 -12.81 6.93
C ILE A 37 11.17 -11.66 5.92
N VAL A 38 12.38 -11.35 5.45
CA VAL A 38 12.59 -10.44 4.31
C VAL A 38 12.16 -11.14 3.02
N GLY A 39 11.11 -10.65 2.38
CA GLY A 39 10.61 -11.21 1.12
C GLY A 39 11.54 -10.93 -0.06
N ARG A 40 12.30 -9.83 -0.02
CA ARG A 40 13.33 -9.52 -1.01
C ARG A 40 14.36 -8.53 -0.48
N CYS A 41 15.62 -8.73 -0.87
CA CYS A 41 16.69 -7.75 -0.67
C CYS A 41 17.06 -7.08 -1.99
N TYR A 42 17.26 -5.77 -1.91
CA TYR A 42 17.72 -4.91 -2.99
C TYR A 42 19.07 -4.30 -2.61
N LEU A 43 19.92 -4.04 -3.59
CA LEU A 43 21.21 -3.40 -3.35
C LEU A 43 21.02 -1.89 -3.13
N ALA A 44 21.86 -1.31 -2.27
CA ALA A 44 21.90 0.12 -2.09
C ALA A 44 22.23 0.81 -3.44
N GLY A 45 21.51 1.88 -3.75
CA GLY A 45 21.60 2.55 -5.04
C GLY A 45 20.70 1.96 -6.13
N THR A 46 19.98 0.86 -5.87
CA THR A 46 18.88 0.41 -6.74
C THR A 46 17.88 1.55 -6.94
N ARG A 47 17.54 1.83 -8.21
CA ARG A 47 16.64 2.94 -8.59
C ARG A 47 15.17 2.66 -8.28
N TYR A 48 14.74 1.40 -8.40
CA TYR A 48 13.34 1.01 -8.23
C TYR A 48 13.18 -0.41 -7.72
N LEU A 49 12.04 -0.68 -7.10
CA LEU A 49 11.54 -2.01 -6.78
C LEU A 49 10.67 -2.50 -7.94
N SER A 50 10.92 -3.70 -8.45
CA SER A 50 9.96 -4.37 -9.34
C SER A 50 8.79 -4.89 -8.51
N ALA A 51 7.59 -4.37 -8.77
CA ALA A 51 6.36 -4.74 -8.09
C ALA A 51 5.36 -5.34 -9.09
N THR A 52 4.82 -6.50 -8.75
CA THR A 52 3.72 -7.14 -9.48
C THR A 52 2.44 -6.95 -8.69
N VAL A 53 1.45 -6.28 -9.27
CA VAL A 53 0.11 -6.13 -8.68
C VAL A 53 -0.87 -6.99 -9.44
N GLN A 54 -1.47 -7.97 -8.77
CA GLN A 54 -2.52 -8.81 -9.35
C GLN A 54 -3.88 -8.44 -8.77
N LEU A 55 -4.73 -7.83 -9.60
CA LEU A 55 -6.13 -7.58 -9.26
C LEU A 55 -6.97 -8.68 -9.88
N THR A 56 -7.50 -9.57 -9.06
CA THR A 56 -8.40 -10.66 -9.49
C THR A 56 -9.80 -10.12 -9.83
N SER A 57 -10.19 -9.00 -9.23
CA SER A 57 -11.35 -8.19 -9.59
C SER A 57 -10.97 -6.72 -9.42
N SER A 58 -11.04 -5.95 -10.51
CA SER A 58 -10.72 -4.52 -10.48
C SER A 58 -12.00 -3.73 -10.16
N HIS A 59 -11.94 -2.87 -9.15
CA HIS A 59 -13.09 -2.11 -8.65
C HIS A 59 -12.95 -0.60 -8.94
N LEU A 60 -12.31 -0.22 -10.05
CA LEU A 60 -11.95 1.16 -10.39
C LEU A 60 -11.07 1.84 -9.32
N GLY A 61 -10.88 3.15 -9.37
CA GLY A 61 -10.18 3.91 -8.34
C GLY A 61 -8.68 3.98 -8.60
N TYR A 62 -7.87 3.86 -7.56
CA TYR A 62 -6.42 4.00 -7.66
C TYR A 62 -5.69 3.27 -6.55
N PHE A 63 -4.45 2.87 -6.81
CA PHE A 63 -3.54 2.43 -5.76
C PHE A 63 -2.27 3.26 -5.71
N ASP A 64 -1.60 3.19 -4.56
CA ASP A 64 -0.34 3.85 -4.29
C ASP A 64 0.61 2.90 -3.53
N PHE A 65 1.89 3.27 -3.47
CA PHE A 65 2.90 2.59 -2.69
C PHE A 65 3.52 3.54 -1.68
N ARG A 66 3.79 3.05 -0.47
CA ARG A 66 4.50 3.78 0.58
C ARG A 66 5.62 2.93 1.16
N LEU A 67 6.65 3.56 1.71
CA LEU A 67 7.78 2.88 2.32
C LEU A 67 8.06 3.43 3.71
N CYS A 68 8.31 2.56 4.67
CA CYS A 68 8.81 2.93 5.99
C CYS A 68 10.14 2.22 6.24
N VAL A 69 11.17 2.99 6.61
CA VAL A 69 12.41 2.44 7.17
C VAL A 69 12.15 2.09 8.63
N ASN A 70 11.92 0.81 8.93
CA ASN A 70 11.49 0.38 10.26
C ASN A 70 12.62 -0.31 11.05
N ASN A 71 13.46 -1.12 10.41
CA ASN A 71 14.70 -1.73 10.94
C ASN A 71 14.53 -2.57 12.21
N ASP A 72 13.30 -2.95 12.55
CA ASP A 72 12.98 -3.73 13.74
C ASP A 72 11.72 -4.57 13.46
N PHE A 73 11.92 -5.88 13.25
CA PHE A 73 10.83 -6.81 12.97
C PHE A 73 9.87 -7.01 14.15
N GLN A 74 10.23 -6.62 15.37
CA GLN A 74 9.35 -6.70 16.55
C GLN A 74 8.51 -5.44 16.71
N LYS A 75 8.85 -4.36 16.01
CA LYS A 75 8.15 -3.09 16.08
C LYS A 75 7.08 -2.98 14.99
N PRO A 76 5.81 -2.76 15.36
CA PRO A 76 4.76 -2.43 14.39
C PRO A 76 5.13 -1.21 13.54
N VAL A 77 4.98 -1.34 12.22
CA VAL A 77 4.99 -0.18 11.33
C VAL A 77 3.78 0.72 11.63
N THR A 78 3.97 2.03 11.48
CA THR A 78 2.91 3.03 11.67
C THR A 78 2.57 3.69 10.34
N GLN A 79 1.31 4.12 10.19
CA GLN A 79 0.89 4.87 9.01
C GLN A 79 1.67 6.19 8.90
N ASP A 80 1.95 6.86 10.02
CA ASP A 80 2.77 8.08 10.06
C ASP A 80 4.19 7.90 9.50
N CYS A 81 4.78 6.70 9.65
CA CYS A 81 6.07 6.41 9.03
C CYS A 81 5.94 6.26 7.51
N LEU A 82 4.93 5.51 7.07
CA LEU A 82 4.65 5.23 5.66
C LEU A 82 4.29 6.50 4.89
N ASP A 83 3.48 7.37 5.48
CA ASP A 83 3.00 8.61 4.85
C ASP A 83 4.12 9.63 4.60
N LYS A 84 5.27 9.49 5.27
CA LYS A 84 6.47 10.31 4.98
C LYS A 84 7.11 9.97 3.64
N THR A 85 6.83 8.81 3.07
CA THR A 85 7.49 8.34 1.86
C THR A 85 6.49 7.62 0.95
N VAL A 86 5.68 8.42 0.26
CA VAL A 86 4.88 7.96 -0.87
C VAL A 86 5.78 7.81 -2.09
N LEU A 87 5.82 6.60 -2.65
CA LEU A 87 6.71 6.24 -3.74
C LEU A 87 6.10 6.63 -5.08
N GLN A 88 6.99 6.80 -6.05
CA GLN A 88 6.62 7.15 -7.42
C GLN A 88 6.63 5.90 -8.29
N ILE A 89 5.76 5.88 -9.27
CA ILE A 89 5.51 4.72 -10.13
C ILE A 89 5.93 5.08 -11.56
N GLU A 90 6.68 4.18 -12.17
CA GLU A 90 6.98 4.15 -13.59
C GLU A 90 6.41 2.87 -14.20
N ASP A 91 6.03 2.94 -15.46
CA ASP A 91 5.73 1.74 -16.24
C ASP A 91 7.03 0.97 -16.56
N PRO A 92 6.95 -0.24 -17.14
CA PRO A 92 8.13 -1.01 -17.49
C PRO A 92 9.10 -0.32 -18.46
N ASP A 93 8.61 0.62 -19.27
CA ASP A 93 9.40 1.40 -20.23
C ASP A 93 10.04 2.65 -19.60
N GLY A 94 9.82 2.88 -18.30
CA GLY A 94 10.37 4.01 -17.55
C GLY A 94 9.55 5.30 -17.67
N VAL A 95 8.33 5.25 -18.22
CA VAL A 95 7.46 6.41 -18.32
C VAL A 95 6.88 6.72 -16.94
N ARG A 96 7.02 7.98 -16.53
CA ARG A 96 6.54 8.46 -15.23
C ARG A 96 5.01 8.49 -15.17
N ILE A 97 4.44 7.73 -14.23
CA ILE A 97 3.00 7.72 -13.94
C ILE A 97 2.69 8.71 -12.81
N GLY A 98 3.47 8.70 -11.73
CA GLY A 98 3.26 9.55 -10.55
C GLY A 98 3.13 8.72 -9.26
N THR A 99 2.51 9.26 -8.23
CA THR A 99 2.34 8.57 -6.93
C THR A 99 1.11 7.67 -6.85
N GLN A 100 0.24 7.72 -7.85
CA GLN A 100 -1.00 6.94 -7.90
C GLN A 100 -1.13 6.30 -9.28
N TYR A 101 -1.50 5.02 -9.29
CA TYR A 101 -1.87 4.31 -10.50
C TYR A 101 -3.38 4.18 -10.58
N ASN A 102 -4.00 4.71 -11.64
CA ASN A 102 -5.45 4.69 -11.81
C ASN A 102 -5.93 3.36 -12.41
N ILE A 103 -6.98 2.81 -11.83
CA ILE A 103 -7.69 1.63 -12.33
C ILE A 103 -9.00 2.10 -12.94
N THR A 104 -9.14 1.91 -14.25
CA THR A 104 -10.20 2.52 -15.06
C THR A 104 -11.19 1.50 -15.62
N ASN A 105 -10.97 0.21 -15.38
CA ASN A 105 -11.86 -0.84 -15.85
C ASN A 105 -12.09 -1.91 -14.77
N PHE A 106 -13.11 -2.74 -15.00
CA PHE A 106 -13.53 -3.79 -14.08
C PHE A 106 -12.87 -5.15 -14.32
N ARG A 107 -11.95 -5.25 -15.28
CA ARG A 107 -11.38 -6.54 -15.68
C ARG A 107 -10.25 -6.95 -14.73
N PRO A 108 -10.05 -8.25 -14.50
CA PRO A 108 -8.84 -8.73 -13.85
C PRO A 108 -7.61 -8.23 -14.62
N ILE A 109 -6.57 -7.83 -13.88
CA ILE A 109 -5.34 -7.31 -14.48
C ILE A 109 -4.13 -7.68 -13.62
N THR A 110 -3.04 -8.01 -14.31
CA THR A 110 -1.71 -8.14 -13.69
C THR A 110 -0.85 -7.01 -14.24
N LEU A 111 -0.27 -6.22 -13.33
CA LEU A 111 0.55 -5.06 -13.65
C LEU A 111 1.97 -5.30 -13.15
N GLU A 112 2.93 -5.13 -14.04
CA GLU A 112 4.35 -5.03 -13.69
C GLU A 112 4.73 -3.55 -13.63
N LEU A 113 5.26 -3.11 -12.50
CA LEU A 113 5.54 -1.70 -12.22
C LEU A 113 6.95 -1.51 -11.66
N GLN A 114 7.54 -0.36 -11.98
CA GLN A 114 8.77 0.11 -11.36
C GLN A 114 8.41 1.13 -10.28
N VAL A 115 8.58 0.74 -9.01
CA VAL A 115 8.29 1.61 -7.87
C VAL A 115 9.60 2.26 -7.40
N LEU A 116 9.75 3.56 -7.67
CA LEU A 116 11.00 4.27 -7.45
C LEU A 116 11.35 4.41 -5.98
N LEU A 117 12.61 4.13 -5.67
CA LEU A 117 13.18 4.33 -4.34
C LEU A 117 13.72 5.76 -4.18
N PRO A 118 13.54 6.38 -3.01
CA PRO A 118 14.22 7.63 -2.67
C PRO A 118 15.74 7.45 -2.71
N PRO A 119 16.51 8.44 -3.20
CA PRO A 119 17.97 8.38 -3.20
C PRO A 119 18.53 8.17 -1.79
N GLY A 120 19.52 7.28 -1.66
CA GLY A 120 20.24 7.05 -0.41
C GLY A 120 19.48 6.25 0.65
N ILE A 121 18.27 5.77 0.37
CA ILE A 121 17.51 4.95 1.32
C ILE A 121 18.19 3.61 1.58
N ARG A 122 18.23 3.21 2.85
CA ARG A 122 18.80 1.94 3.32
C ARG A 122 18.04 1.43 4.52
N CYS A 123 17.89 0.12 4.61
CA CYS A 123 17.20 -0.54 5.71
C CYS A 123 17.54 -2.02 5.77
N THR A 124 17.76 -2.54 6.99
CA THR A 124 17.76 -3.97 7.25
C THR A 124 16.35 -4.55 7.16
N GLN A 125 15.34 -3.71 7.42
CA GLN A 125 13.94 -4.02 7.26
C GLN A 125 13.16 -2.74 6.93
N CYS A 126 12.68 -2.65 5.70
CA CYS A 126 11.69 -1.68 5.29
C CYS A 126 10.33 -2.38 5.17
N VAL A 127 9.26 -1.67 5.51
CA VAL A 127 7.90 -2.10 5.15
C VAL A 127 7.45 -1.34 3.91
N LEU A 128 7.20 -2.06 2.82
CA LEU A 128 6.52 -1.57 1.64
C LEU A 128 5.01 -1.78 1.82
N GLN A 129 4.22 -0.71 1.82
CA GLN A 129 2.76 -0.78 1.83
C GLN A 129 2.22 -0.54 0.42
N TRP A 130 1.39 -1.45 -0.06
CA TRP A 130 0.49 -1.23 -1.19
C TRP A 130 -0.90 -0.91 -0.65
N ARG A 131 -1.49 0.18 -1.12
CA ARG A 131 -2.85 0.59 -0.74
C ARG A 131 -3.69 0.86 -1.97
N TYR A 132 -4.79 0.12 -2.12
CA TYR A 132 -5.76 0.27 -3.19
C TYR A 132 -7.07 0.80 -2.65
N VAL A 133 -7.50 1.96 -3.14
CA VAL A 133 -8.83 2.54 -2.89
C VAL A 133 -9.69 2.28 -4.11
N ALA A 134 -10.72 1.46 -3.95
CA ALA A 134 -11.70 1.19 -4.98
C ALA A 134 -12.47 2.48 -5.36
N GLY A 135 -13.15 2.46 -6.49
CA GLY A 135 -13.92 3.61 -7.00
C GLY A 135 -15.27 3.22 -7.59
N ASN A 136 -15.77 2.02 -7.29
CA ASN A 136 -16.99 1.49 -7.88
C ASN A 136 -18.26 1.77 -7.05
N ASN A 137 -18.14 2.29 -5.83
CA ASN A 137 -19.33 2.64 -5.05
C ASN A 137 -19.81 4.05 -5.43
N TRP A 138 -21.12 4.21 -5.52
CA TRP A 138 -21.73 5.52 -5.60
C TRP A 138 -21.85 6.12 -4.21
N GLY A 139 -21.44 7.38 -4.06
CA GLY A 139 -21.58 8.09 -2.80
C GLY A 139 -21.57 9.59 -2.98
N CYS A 140 -21.57 10.30 -1.87
CA CYS A 140 -21.48 11.75 -1.84
C CYS A 140 -20.35 12.21 -0.95
N GLU A 141 -19.74 13.33 -1.31
CA GLU A 141 -18.72 14.03 -0.51
C GLU A 141 -19.05 15.52 -0.40
N GLY A 142 -18.51 16.17 0.62
CA GLY A 142 -18.80 17.57 0.93
C GLY A 142 -20.15 17.79 1.61
N SER A 143 -20.47 19.05 1.91
CA SER A 143 -21.69 19.46 2.58
C SER A 143 -22.29 20.73 1.96
N GLY A 144 -23.59 20.93 2.15
CA GLY A 144 -24.33 22.08 1.60
C GLY A 144 -24.22 22.17 0.08
N GLN A 145 -23.95 23.37 -0.43
CA GLN A 145 -23.78 23.62 -1.88
C GLN A 145 -22.53 22.95 -2.49
N LYS A 146 -21.58 22.46 -1.67
CA LYS A 146 -20.41 21.70 -2.14
C LYS A 146 -20.66 20.20 -2.19
N LYS A 147 -21.87 19.74 -1.86
CA LYS A 147 -22.21 18.32 -1.91
C LYS A 147 -22.19 17.84 -3.35
N ARG A 148 -21.27 16.93 -3.66
CA ARG A 148 -21.19 16.26 -4.95
C ARG A 148 -21.46 14.78 -4.74
N CYS A 149 -22.22 14.18 -5.65
CA CYS A 149 -22.50 12.76 -5.62
C CYS A 149 -22.17 12.12 -6.97
N GLY A 150 -21.66 10.90 -6.93
CA GLY A 150 -21.16 10.22 -8.11
C GLY A 150 -20.45 8.91 -7.78
N LEU A 151 -20.07 8.22 -8.85
CA LEU A 151 -19.27 7.01 -8.76
C LEU A 151 -17.87 7.36 -8.23
N GLY A 152 -17.36 6.55 -7.29
CA GLY A 152 -16.05 6.75 -6.67
C GLY A 152 -16.01 7.83 -5.58
N LEU A 153 -17.15 8.50 -5.29
CA LEU A 153 -17.24 9.49 -4.23
C LEU A 153 -17.73 8.88 -2.92
N GLY A 154 -17.41 9.55 -1.81
CA GLY A 154 -17.77 9.07 -0.47
C GLY A 154 -17.00 7.81 -0.06
N PRO A 155 -17.54 7.00 0.87
CA PRO A 155 -16.90 5.77 1.34
C PRO A 155 -16.59 4.78 0.21
N GLN A 156 -15.32 4.38 0.10
CA GLN A 156 -14.86 3.37 -0.85
C GLN A 156 -14.14 2.23 -0.14
N GLU A 157 -14.24 1.02 -0.67
CA GLU A 157 -13.49 -0.12 -0.14
C GLU A 157 -11.98 0.12 -0.28
N THR A 158 -11.22 -0.28 0.73
CA THR A 158 -9.76 -0.17 0.74
C THR A 158 -9.14 -1.54 0.94
N PHE A 159 -8.16 -1.88 0.12
CA PHE A 159 -7.29 -3.03 0.27
C PHE A 159 -5.90 -2.54 0.62
N VAL A 160 -5.26 -3.19 1.59
CA VAL A 160 -3.91 -2.82 2.02
C VAL A 160 -3.10 -4.09 2.20
N ASN A 161 -1.87 -4.11 1.67
CA ASN A 161 -0.90 -5.17 1.92
C ASN A 161 0.45 -4.56 2.32
N CYS A 162 1.19 -5.29 3.14
CA CYS A 162 2.56 -4.96 3.52
C CYS A 162 3.51 -6.06 3.08
N ALA A 163 4.74 -5.66 2.73
CA ALA A 163 5.84 -6.58 2.46
C ALA A 163 7.11 -6.08 3.16
N ASP A 164 7.80 -6.99 3.84
CA ASP A 164 9.12 -6.73 4.41
C ASP A 164 10.20 -6.89 3.34
N ILE A 165 10.97 -5.83 3.10
CA ILE A 165 12.11 -5.82 2.16
C ILE A 165 13.37 -5.28 2.85
N ALA A 166 14.54 -5.56 2.28
CA ALA A 166 15.80 -4.99 2.72
C ALA A 166 16.47 -4.19 1.59
N ILE A 167 17.18 -3.13 1.95
CA ILE A 167 17.97 -2.30 1.02
C ILE A 167 19.36 -2.12 1.64
N LEU A 168 20.34 -2.91 1.17
CA LEU A 168 21.64 -3.11 1.81
C LEU A 168 22.80 -3.01 0.81
N GLU A 169 24.03 -2.83 1.29
CA GLU A 169 25.23 -2.86 0.43
C GLU A 169 25.48 -4.24 -0.20
N SER A 170 25.04 -5.31 0.47
CA SER A 170 25.18 -6.68 0.02
C SER A 170 23.95 -7.49 0.44
N CYS A 171 23.39 -8.25 -0.49
CA CYS A 171 22.27 -9.17 -0.27
C CYS A 171 22.79 -10.60 -0.20
N THR A 172 23.58 -10.90 0.84
CA THR A 172 24.10 -12.24 1.10
C THR A 172 23.30 -12.85 2.24
N TYR A 173 22.37 -13.75 1.89
CA TYR A 173 21.61 -14.58 2.81
C TYR A 173 21.72 -16.02 2.37
#